data_AF-A0AAN6PLB9-F1
#
_entry.id   AF-A0AAN6PLB9-F1
#
_cell.length_a   1.000
_cell.length_b   1.000
_cell.length_c   1.000
_cell.angle_alpha   90.00
_cell.angle_beta   90.00
_cell.angle_gamma   90.00
#
_symmetry.space_group_name_H-M   'P 1'
#
loop_
_entity.id
_entity.type
_entity.pdbx_description
1 polymer ?
#
loop_
_entity_poly.entity_id
_entity_poly.type
_entity_poly.pdbx_seq_one_letter_code
_entity_poly.pdbx_strand_id
1 'polypeptide(L)'
;MFYIARLKPWVRGIADSLVFVDTVEDDIFVYEFLPTDLLRFSQPALSVETKRSILKSVLTGLSELHNRGIMHTDIKPNNILVDYNETLGEAPIVTQVRISDLEDSVLLREGRCMQGCLCGNELWRSPESWARAKQDHASHIYSFAVLAIHVMLNHTVFRPSDEELDGDMAWWHILRLHISYFADEEGFRGLLKHVGQENPFFDRLIALAGDFDAEKLRKPFALWHYVDAGFRDLVGKMANLDPKKRITATEALQHPWFQGVATIGESTGPNGVV
;
A
#
# COMPACT_ATOMS: atom_id res chain seq x y z
N MET A 1 6.59 -16.59 -25.98
CA MET A 1 7.12 -17.89 -25.51
C MET A 1 6.95 -17.89 -24.01
N PHE A 2 6.05 -18.72 -23.50
CA PHE A 2 5.58 -18.69 -22.11
C PHE A 2 6.59 -19.39 -21.21
N TYR A 3 7.14 -18.71 -20.21
CA TYR A 3 7.86 -19.40 -19.14
C TYR A 3 6.85 -20.16 -18.29
N ILE A 4 7.05 -21.47 -18.18
CA ILE A 4 6.33 -22.34 -17.26
C ILE A 4 7.22 -22.45 -16.02
N ALA A 5 6.96 -21.61 -15.02
CA ALA A 5 7.51 -21.85 -13.69
C ALA A 5 7.05 -23.24 -13.23
N ARG A 6 7.98 -24.18 -13.02
CA ARG A 6 7.66 -25.47 -12.40
C ARG A 6 7.61 -25.27 -10.89
N LEU A 7 6.45 -24.85 -10.40
CA LEU A 7 6.13 -24.80 -8.98
C LEU A 7 6.31 -26.18 -8.34
N LYS A 8 7.25 -26.32 -7.38
CA LYS A 8 7.38 -27.50 -6.50
C LYS A 8 7.00 -27.16 -5.04
N PRO A 9 6.73 -28.16 -4.18
CA PRO A 9 5.82 -27.99 -3.05
C PRO A 9 6.42 -27.21 -1.88
N TRP A 10 5.64 -26.22 -1.42
CA TRP A 10 5.46 -25.76 -0.04
C TRP A 10 6.66 -25.93 0.91
N VAL A 11 7.49 -24.90 1.07
CA VAL A 11 8.44 -24.86 2.18
C VAL A 11 7.72 -24.37 3.44
N ARG A 12 7.45 -25.30 4.36
CA ARG A 12 7.05 -25.00 5.73
C ARG A 12 8.33 -24.75 6.53
N GLY A 13 8.53 -23.54 7.06
CA GLY A 13 9.80 -23.24 7.74
C GLY A 13 9.78 -22.13 8.80
N ILE A 14 8.82 -21.22 8.76
CA ILE A 14 8.69 -20.18 9.80
C ILE A 14 7.24 -20.22 10.20
N ALA A 15 6.99 -20.39 11.50
CA ALA A 15 5.69 -20.65 12.09
C ALA A 15 4.57 -20.02 11.27
N ASP A 16 3.98 -20.87 10.44
CA ASP A 16 2.71 -20.64 9.83
C ASP A 16 2.57 -19.70 8.60
N SER A 17 3.65 -19.33 7.90
CA SER A 17 3.63 -18.75 6.54
C SER A 17 4.24 -19.68 5.49
N LEU A 18 3.79 -19.56 4.23
CA LEU A 18 4.27 -20.35 3.09
C LEU A 18 4.92 -19.41 2.08
N VAL A 19 6.18 -19.68 1.77
CA VAL A 19 7.00 -18.92 0.80
C VAL A 19 7.13 -19.75 -0.48
N PHE A 20 7.01 -19.10 -1.63
CA PHE A 20 7.36 -19.72 -2.92
C PHE A 20 8.87 -19.79 -3.03
N VAL A 21 9.41 -20.98 -3.24
CA VAL A 21 10.85 -21.17 -3.47
C VAL A 21 11.01 -21.61 -4.91
N ASP A 22 11.64 -20.75 -5.71
CA ASP A 22 12.07 -21.11 -7.06
C ASP A 22 13.32 -22.01 -6.97
N THR A 23 13.45 -22.96 -7.89
CA THR A 23 14.47 -24.03 -7.81
C THR A 23 15.33 -24.18 -9.05
N VAL A 24 15.28 -23.22 -9.97
CA VAL A 24 16.08 -23.24 -11.19
C VAL A 24 17.23 -22.23 -11.05
N GLU A 25 18.41 -22.60 -11.54
CA GLU A 25 19.67 -21.90 -11.25
C GLU A 25 19.81 -20.54 -11.94
N ASP A 26 19.05 -20.31 -13.03
CA ASP A 26 19.06 -19.09 -13.84
C ASP A 26 17.60 -18.71 -14.23
N ASP A 27 16.81 -18.24 -13.27
CA ASP A 27 15.39 -17.95 -13.50
C ASP A 27 15.13 -16.54 -14.07
N ILE A 28 14.43 -16.49 -15.21
CA ILE A 28 13.94 -15.26 -15.83
C ILE A 28 12.42 -15.32 -15.91
N PHE A 29 11.75 -14.40 -15.23
CA PHE A 29 10.33 -14.16 -15.45
C PHE A 29 10.14 -13.23 -16.66
N VAL A 30 9.33 -13.67 -17.63
CA VAL A 30 8.97 -12.86 -18.80
C VAL A 30 7.52 -12.42 -18.66
N TYR A 31 7.32 -11.13 -18.48
CA TYR A 31 6.01 -10.49 -18.39
C TYR A 31 5.71 -9.65 -19.64
N GLU A 32 4.44 -9.26 -19.78
CA GLU A 32 4.08 -8.19 -20.71
C GLU A 32 4.77 -6.90 -20.27
N PHE A 33 5.42 -6.24 -21.23
CA PHE A 33 6.15 -5.00 -20.96
C PHE A 33 5.17 -3.83 -20.86
N LEU A 34 5.25 -3.09 -19.76
CA LEU A 34 4.60 -1.79 -19.60
C LEU A 34 5.70 -0.73 -19.48
N PRO A 35 5.58 0.40 -20.20
CA PRO A 35 6.70 1.32 -20.45
C PRO A 35 7.19 2.09 -19.22
N THR A 36 6.37 2.20 -18.17
CA THR A 36 6.72 2.98 -16.98
C THR A 36 6.07 2.44 -15.71
N ASP A 37 6.51 2.96 -14.58
CA ASP A 37 5.91 2.76 -13.27
C ASP A 37 5.18 4.03 -12.80
N LEU A 38 4.31 3.88 -11.80
CA LEU A 38 3.45 4.95 -11.32
C LEU A 38 4.25 6.07 -10.64
N LEU A 39 5.42 5.80 -10.04
CA LEU A 39 6.25 6.84 -9.43
C LEU A 39 6.76 7.84 -10.48
N ARG A 40 7.18 7.32 -11.64
CA ARG A 40 7.64 8.14 -12.77
C ARG A 40 6.46 8.79 -13.50
N PHE A 41 5.39 8.02 -13.70
CA PHE A 41 4.21 8.46 -14.44
C PHE A 41 3.35 9.51 -13.72
N SER A 42 3.41 9.59 -12.39
CA SER A 42 2.67 10.59 -11.62
C SER A 42 3.36 11.95 -11.54
N GLN A 43 4.57 12.11 -12.08
CA GLN A 43 5.27 13.41 -12.08
C GLN A 43 4.62 14.46 -13.00
N PRO A 44 4.18 14.12 -14.24
CA PRO A 44 3.31 14.98 -15.03
C PRO A 44 1.94 15.24 -14.35
N ALA A 45 1.28 16.33 -14.74
CA ALA A 45 -0.05 16.68 -14.24
C ALA A 45 -1.14 15.77 -14.83
N LEU A 46 -1.44 14.65 -14.16
CA LEU A 46 -2.60 13.82 -14.46
C LEU A 46 -3.90 14.47 -13.93
N SER A 47 -5.00 14.31 -14.66
CA SER A 47 -6.32 14.73 -14.17
C SER A 47 -6.73 13.93 -12.92
N VAL A 48 -7.60 14.52 -12.12
CA VAL A 48 -8.16 13.87 -10.92
C VAL A 48 -8.89 12.58 -11.29
N GLU A 49 -9.59 12.58 -12.41
CA GLU A 49 -10.33 11.43 -12.93
C GLU A 49 -9.38 10.28 -13.30
N THR A 50 -8.29 10.57 -14.02
CA THR A 50 -7.28 9.57 -14.37
C THR A 50 -6.63 8.98 -13.11
N LYS A 51 -6.28 9.83 -12.14
CA LYS A 51 -5.73 9.38 -10.84
C LYS A 51 -6.71 8.46 -10.11
N ARG A 52 -8.01 8.80 -10.07
CA ARG A 52 -9.06 7.94 -9.47
C ARG A 52 -9.17 6.60 -10.19
N SER A 53 -9.14 6.58 -11.52
CA SER A 53 -9.19 5.35 -12.32
C SER A 53 -7.97 4.45 -12.10
N ILE A 54 -6.77 5.03 -12.01
CA ILE A 54 -5.54 4.28 -11.66
C ILE A 54 -5.70 3.65 -10.29
N LEU A 55 -6.07 4.43 -9.27
CA LEU A 55 -6.22 3.94 -7.90
C LEU A 55 -7.29 2.85 -7.78
N LYS A 56 -8.41 2.99 -8.50
CA LYS A 56 -9.45 1.96 -8.57
C LYS A 56 -8.93 0.67 -9.20
N SER A 57 -8.12 0.77 -10.25
CA SER A 57 -7.53 -0.37 -10.95
C SER A 57 -6.54 -1.12 -10.06
N VAL A 58 -5.66 -0.39 -9.36
CA VAL A 58 -4.74 -0.99 -8.37
C VAL A 58 -5.52 -1.68 -7.26
N LEU A 59 -6.53 -1.01 -6.68
CA LEU A 59 -7.32 -1.58 -5.59
C LEU A 59 -8.14 -2.81 -6.04
N THR A 60 -8.58 -2.84 -7.30
CA THR A 60 -9.23 -4.00 -7.91
C THR A 60 -8.27 -5.18 -7.98
N GLY A 61 -7.03 -4.97 -8.44
CA GLY A 61 -5.99 -6.00 -8.41
C GLY A 61 -5.66 -6.48 -7.00
N LEU A 62 -5.58 -5.57 -6.02
CA LEU A 62 -5.36 -5.93 -4.62
C LEU A 62 -6.51 -6.77 -4.05
N SER A 63 -7.75 -6.40 -4.34
CA SER A 63 -8.93 -7.17 -3.94
C SER A 63 -8.85 -8.61 -4.47
N GLU A 64 -8.49 -8.78 -5.74
CA GLU A 64 -8.33 -10.11 -6.34
C GLU A 64 -7.22 -10.92 -5.69
N LEU A 65 -6.07 -10.30 -5.40
CA LEU A 65 -4.98 -10.96 -4.67
C LEU A 65 -5.44 -11.38 -3.27
N HIS A 66 -6.08 -10.49 -2.52
CA HIS A 66 -6.52 -10.76 -1.14
C HIS A 66 -7.60 -11.85 -1.10
N ASN A 67 -8.52 -11.89 -2.07
CA ASN A 67 -9.54 -12.94 -2.21
C ASN A 67 -8.92 -14.33 -2.47
N ARG A 68 -7.72 -14.37 -3.05
CA ARG A 68 -6.93 -15.59 -3.25
C ARG A 68 -5.97 -15.89 -2.08
N GLY A 69 -5.98 -15.09 -1.03
CA GLY A 69 -5.06 -15.19 0.10
C GLY A 69 -3.63 -14.78 -0.23
N ILE A 70 -3.42 -13.98 -1.28
CA ILE A 70 -2.08 -13.54 -1.71
C ILE A 70 -1.80 -12.16 -1.12
N MET A 71 -0.68 -12.07 -0.40
CA MET A 71 -0.14 -10.83 0.11
C MET A 71 1.19 -10.50 -0.61
N HIS A 72 1.17 -9.56 -1.55
CA HIS A 72 2.33 -8.95 -2.25
C HIS A 72 3.52 -8.55 -1.36
N THR A 73 3.28 -7.99 -0.18
CA THR A 73 4.25 -7.48 0.80
C THR A 73 4.97 -6.15 0.51
N ASP A 74 4.90 -5.59 -0.71
CA ASP A 74 5.61 -4.33 -1.06
C ASP A 74 4.80 -3.41 -2.00
N ILE A 75 3.64 -2.96 -1.52
CA ILE A 75 2.80 -2.00 -2.25
C ILE A 75 3.42 -0.60 -2.21
N LYS A 76 3.90 -0.15 -3.37
CA LYS A 76 4.52 1.17 -3.61
C LYS A 76 4.33 1.61 -5.05
N PRO A 77 4.44 2.91 -5.38
CA PRO A 77 4.27 3.39 -6.76
C PRO A 77 5.19 2.71 -7.79
N ASN A 78 6.42 2.33 -7.41
CA ASN A 78 7.35 1.62 -8.31
C ASN A 78 6.86 0.25 -8.77
N ASN A 79 6.00 -0.39 -7.97
CA ASN A 79 5.47 -1.73 -8.25
C ASN A 79 4.10 -1.68 -8.92
N ILE A 80 3.67 -0.48 -9.34
CA ILE A 80 2.47 -0.28 -10.16
C ILE A 80 2.93 0.13 -11.55
N LEU A 81 2.86 -0.80 -12.49
CA LEU A 81 3.21 -0.57 -13.88
C LEU A 81 2.04 0.09 -14.62
N VAL A 82 2.38 0.98 -15.56
CA VAL A 82 1.41 1.79 -16.30
C VAL A 82 1.76 1.76 -17.79
N ASP A 83 0.74 1.52 -18.62
CA ASP A 83 0.79 1.75 -20.06
C ASP A 83 -0.12 2.91 -20.44
N TYR A 84 0.29 3.69 -21.43
CA TYR A 84 -0.42 4.90 -21.83
C TYR A 84 -0.13 5.29 -23.28
N ASN A 85 -1.13 5.92 -23.90
CA ASN A 85 -0.96 6.60 -25.17
C ASN A 85 -0.73 8.09 -24.93
N GLU A 86 0.23 8.66 -25.66
CA GLU A 86 0.55 10.08 -25.61
C GLU A 86 0.27 10.73 -26.96
N THR A 87 -0.43 11.86 -26.93
CA THR A 87 -0.69 12.71 -28.11
C THR A 87 -0.20 14.12 -27.79
N LEU A 88 0.57 14.72 -28.70
CA LEU A 88 1.18 16.03 -28.46
C LEU A 88 0.11 17.09 -28.18
N GLY A 89 0.19 17.71 -27.00
CA GLY A 89 -0.75 18.75 -26.56
C GLY A 89 -1.99 18.22 -25.83
N GLU A 90 -2.09 16.90 -25.63
CA GLU A 90 -3.17 16.26 -24.86
C GLU A 90 -2.63 15.59 -23.60
N ALA A 91 -3.51 15.36 -22.63
CA ALA A 91 -3.16 14.58 -21.44
C ALA A 91 -2.96 13.09 -21.83
N PRO A 92 -2.01 12.38 -21.22
CA PRO A 92 -1.80 10.97 -21.51
C PRO A 92 -3.03 10.13 -21.16
N ILE A 93 -3.39 9.21 -22.05
CA ILE A 93 -4.52 8.29 -21.86
C ILE A 93 -3.97 6.96 -21.38
N VAL A 94 -4.23 6.63 -20.12
CA VAL A 94 -3.78 5.37 -19.52
C VAL A 94 -4.59 4.21 -20.07
N THR A 95 -3.91 3.21 -20.62
CA THR A 95 -4.50 2.03 -21.27
C THR A 95 -4.47 0.80 -20.38
N GLN A 96 -3.43 0.66 -19.56
CA GLN A 96 -3.30 -0.45 -18.60
C GLN A 96 -2.66 0.01 -17.28
N VAL A 97 -3.07 -0.64 -16.19
CA VAL A 97 -2.44 -0.54 -14.88
C VAL A 97 -2.28 -1.95 -14.31
N ARG A 98 -1.08 -2.32 -13.88
CA ARG A 98 -0.79 -3.65 -13.32
C ARG A 98 0.05 -3.56 -12.05
N ILE A 99 -0.20 -4.48 -11.14
CA ILE A 99 0.66 -4.72 -9.99
C ILE A 99 1.78 -5.68 -10.44
N SER A 100 3.03 -5.33 -10.21
CA SER A 100 4.21 -6.12 -10.58
C SER A 100 4.96 -6.61 -9.34
N ASP A 101 6.15 -7.22 -9.51
CA ASP A 101 7.06 -7.53 -8.40
C ASP A 101 6.43 -8.46 -7.33
N LEU A 102 5.84 -9.55 -7.82
CA LEU A 102 5.18 -10.56 -7.00
C LEU A 102 6.13 -11.60 -6.40
N GLU A 103 7.44 -11.46 -6.61
CA GLU A 103 8.45 -12.46 -6.26
C GLU A 103 8.50 -12.71 -4.74
N ASP A 104 8.33 -11.66 -3.94
CA ASP A 104 8.26 -11.73 -2.48
C ASP A 104 6.83 -11.90 -1.93
N SER A 105 5.85 -12.21 -2.80
CA SER A 105 4.47 -12.42 -2.36
C SER A 105 4.33 -13.69 -1.51
N VAL A 106 3.49 -13.61 -0.48
CA VAL A 106 3.21 -14.75 0.40
C VAL A 106 1.77 -15.20 0.27
N LEU A 107 1.54 -16.50 0.47
CA LEU A 107 0.18 -17.04 0.61
C LEU A 107 -0.24 -17.06 2.08
N LEU A 108 -1.14 -16.15 2.45
CA LEU A 108 -1.82 -16.12 3.73
C LEU A 108 -3.13 -16.90 3.66
N ARG A 109 -3.14 -18.08 4.30
CA ARG A 109 -4.40 -18.81 4.54
C ARG A 109 -5.25 -18.03 5.54
N GLU A 110 -6.55 -18.31 5.56
CA GLU A 110 -7.49 -17.65 6.46
C GLU A 110 -7.05 -17.71 7.93
N GLY A 111 -7.09 -16.58 8.62
CA GLY A 111 -6.67 -16.44 10.02
C GLY A 111 -5.15 -16.42 10.26
N ARG A 112 -4.33 -16.33 9.21
CA ARG A 112 -2.87 -16.33 9.29
C ARG A 112 -2.30 -14.92 9.08
N CYS A 113 -1.13 -14.70 9.65
CA CYS A 113 -0.37 -13.46 9.52
C CYS A 113 1.13 -13.78 9.42
N MET A 114 1.89 -12.89 8.79
CA MET A 114 3.35 -12.86 8.94
C MET A 114 3.72 -12.20 10.27
N GLN A 115 4.87 -12.53 10.83
CA GLN A 115 5.39 -11.90 12.05
C GLN A 115 6.92 -11.94 12.05
N GLY A 116 7.57 -10.92 12.62
CA GLY A 116 9.04 -10.84 12.73
C GLY A 116 9.75 -10.28 11.49
N CYS A 117 9.09 -10.28 10.33
CA CYS A 117 9.56 -9.65 9.10
C CYS A 117 9.30 -8.13 9.09
N LEU A 118 10.09 -7.41 8.31
CA LEU A 118 9.93 -5.97 8.07
C LEU A 118 9.51 -5.77 6.61
N CYS A 119 8.23 -6.02 6.29
CA CYS A 119 7.74 -5.97 4.91
C CYS A 119 7.52 -4.53 4.42
N GLY A 120 7.69 -4.36 3.11
CA GLY A 120 7.43 -3.11 2.39
C GLY A 120 8.58 -2.12 2.46
N ASN A 121 8.67 -1.24 1.46
CA ASN A 121 9.57 -0.08 1.46
C ASN A 121 9.20 0.94 2.56
N GLU A 122 10.21 1.57 3.16
CA GLU A 122 10.08 2.38 4.38
C GLU A 122 9.08 3.54 4.31
N LEU A 123 8.92 4.14 3.13
CA LEU A 123 8.03 5.29 2.91
C LEU A 123 6.56 4.88 2.70
N TRP A 124 6.29 3.59 2.49
CA TRP A 124 4.96 3.04 2.21
C TRP A 124 4.54 1.98 3.24
N ARG A 125 5.47 1.57 4.11
CA ARG A 125 5.32 0.52 5.12
C ARG A 125 4.25 0.84 6.15
N SER A 126 3.50 -0.14 6.62
CA SER A 126 2.53 0.03 7.71
C SER A 126 3.20 0.20 9.09
N PRO A 127 2.55 0.86 10.08
CA PRO A 127 3.14 1.08 11.39
C PRO A 127 3.41 -0.24 12.17
N GLU A 128 2.55 -1.25 12.01
CA GLU A 128 2.78 -2.56 12.63
C GLU A 128 3.92 -3.36 11.98
N SER A 129 4.20 -3.13 10.68
CA SER A 129 5.36 -3.71 10.01
C SER A 129 6.67 -3.13 10.54
N TRP A 130 6.74 -1.81 10.80
CA TRP A 130 7.88 -1.19 11.50
C TRP A 130 8.17 -1.84 12.84
N ALA A 131 7.13 -2.21 13.58
CA ALA A 131 7.25 -2.93 14.85
C ALA A 131 7.54 -4.44 14.68
N ARG A 132 7.67 -4.95 13.44
CA ARG A 132 7.77 -6.39 13.11
C ARG A 132 6.65 -7.22 13.75
N ALA A 133 5.52 -6.59 14.03
CA ALA A 133 4.36 -7.23 14.62
C ALA A 133 3.62 -8.06 13.55
N LYS A 134 2.45 -8.60 13.93
CA LYS A 134 1.62 -9.39 13.01
C LYS A 134 1.20 -8.55 11.81
N GLN A 135 1.37 -9.08 10.61
CA GLN A 135 1.09 -8.42 9.33
C GLN A 135 0.20 -9.30 8.47
N ASP A 136 -0.80 -8.70 7.83
CA ASP A 136 -1.78 -9.37 6.98
C ASP A 136 -2.28 -8.43 5.87
N HIS A 137 -3.38 -8.77 5.20
CA HIS A 137 -3.96 -7.92 4.17
C HIS A 137 -4.28 -6.48 4.64
N ALA A 138 -4.55 -6.25 5.93
CA ALA A 138 -4.78 -4.90 6.46
C ALA A 138 -3.50 -4.05 6.41
N SER A 139 -2.31 -4.66 6.48
CA SER A 139 -1.04 -3.97 6.27
C SER A 139 -0.91 -3.45 4.84
N HIS A 140 -1.40 -4.19 3.84
CA HIS A 140 -1.45 -3.70 2.46
C HIS A 140 -2.40 -2.53 2.26
N ILE A 141 -3.58 -2.58 2.90
CA ILE A 141 -4.56 -1.50 2.78
C ILE A 141 -3.97 -0.19 3.31
N TYR A 142 -3.20 -0.26 4.39
CA TYR A 142 -2.46 0.89 4.88
C TYR A 142 -1.48 1.40 3.82
N SER A 143 -0.60 0.54 3.29
CA SER A 143 0.37 0.93 2.25
C SER A 143 -0.30 1.51 1.00
N PHE A 144 -1.42 0.94 0.58
CA PHE A 144 -2.22 1.47 -0.52
C PHE A 144 -2.80 2.85 -0.20
N ALA A 145 -3.21 3.13 1.04
CA ALA A 145 -3.66 4.46 1.43
C ALA A 145 -2.54 5.50 1.27
N VAL A 146 -1.31 5.16 1.65
CA VAL A 146 -0.13 6.03 1.49
C VAL A 146 0.17 6.27 0.01
N LEU A 147 0.14 5.20 -0.80
CA LEU A 147 0.25 5.28 -2.26
C LEU A 147 -0.83 6.19 -2.86
N ALA A 148 -2.08 6.04 -2.42
CA ALA A 148 -3.20 6.84 -2.91
C ALA A 148 -2.99 8.33 -2.63
N ILE A 149 -2.52 8.69 -1.42
CA ILE A 149 -2.18 10.08 -1.09
C ILE A 149 -1.09 10.60 -2.02
N HIS A 150 -0.04 9.82 -2.27
CA HIS A 150 1.02 10.19 -3.20
C HIS A 150 0.49 10.46 -4.60
N VAL A 151 -0.35 9.57 -5.14
CA VAL A 151 -0.94 9.76 -6.47
C VAL A 151 -1.82 10.99 -6.53
N MET A 152 -2.67 11.21 -5.52
CA MET A 152 -3.59 12.35 -5.51
C MET A 152 -2.88 13.69 -5.34
N LEU A 153 -1.87 13.76 -4.48
CA LEU A 153 -1.20 15.00 -4.08
C LEU A 153 0.16 15.22 -4.74
N ASN A 154 0.68 14.25 -5.50
CA ASN A 154 2.05 14.22 -6.03
C ASN A 154 3.11 14.47 -4.94
N HIS A 155 2.85 13.94 -3.74
CA HIS A 155 3.68 14.16 -2.55
C HIS A 155 3.83 12.87 -1.75
N THR A 156 5.07 12.47 -1.48
CA THR A 156 5.37 11.32 -0.61
C THR A 156 5.19 11.74 0.85
N VAL A 157 4.01 11.44 1.38
CA VAL A 157 3.55 11.95 2.68
C VAL A 157 4.48 11.62 3.85
N PHE A 158 5.20 10.49 3.81
CA PHE A 158 6.13 10.09 4.87
C PHE A 158 7.60 10.36 4.57
N ARG A 159 7.91 11.20 3.58
CA ARG A 159 9.31 11.57 3.29
C ARG A 159 9.78 12.64 4.30
N PRO A 160 10.75 12.35 5.18
CA PRO A 160 11.41 13.37 6.00
C PRO A 160 12.44 14.14 5.16
N SER A 161 13.26 15.01 5.76
CA SER A 161 14.38 15.61 5.02
C SER A 161 15.37 14.54 4.57
N ASP A 162 16.19 14.82 3.55
CA ASP A 162 17.17 13.84 3.06
C ASP A 162 18.19 13.49 4.17
N GLU A 163 18.61 14.45 4.99
CA GLU A 163 19.49 14.20 6.15
C GLU A 163 18.81 13.33 7.22
N GLU A 164 17.51 13.53 7.47
CA GLU A 164 16.75 12.71 8.41
C GLU A 164 16.54 11.29 7.88
N LEU A 165 16.39 11.12 6.57
CA LEU A 165 16.22 9.83 5.90
C LEU A 165 17.51 9.02 5.87
N ASP A 166 18.65 9.67 5.65
CA ASP A 166 19.96 9.01 5.61
C ASP A 166 20.54 8.70 7.00
N GLY A 167 19.91 9.23 8.06
CA GLY A 167 20.35 9.04 9.44
C GLY A 167 19.82 7.77 10.13
N ASP A 168 20.50 7.34 11.19
CA ASP A 168 20.12 6.14 12.00
C ASP A 168 18.70 6.21 12.61
N MET A 169 18.14 7.41 12.68
CA MET A 169 16.81 7.69 13.24
C MET A 169 15.73 7.85 12.18
N ALA A 170 15.97 7.52 10.91
CA ALA A 170 14.97 7.62 9.83
C ALA A 170 13.62 6.99 10.21
N TRP A 171 13.67 5.81 10.85
CA TRP A 171 12.48 5.12 11.36
C TRP A 171 11.64 5.98 12.33
N TRP A 172 12.30 6.79 13.17
CA TRP A 172 11.64 7.69 14.12
C TRP A 172 10.93 8.82 13.38
N HIS A 173 11.63 9.50 12.46
CA HIS A 173 11.05 10.59 11.67
C HIS A 173 9.85 10.09 10.86
N ILE A 174 9.96 8.92 10.22
CA ILE A 174 8.87 8.31 9.45
C ILE A 174 7.69 7.93 10.36
N LEU A 175 7.89 7.12 11.41
CA LEU A 175 6.79 6.71 12.29
C LEU A 175 6.14 7.89 13.01
N ARG A 176 6.88 8.95 13.29
CA ARG A 176 6.30 10.18 13.84
C ARG A 176 5.28 10.80 12.89
N LEU A 177 5.51 10.75 11.58
CA LEU A 177 4.55 11.22 10.58
C LEU A 177 3.30 10.32 10.53
N HIS A 178 3.43 9.00 10.70
CA HIS A 178 2.28 8.10 10.83
C HIS A 178 1.37 8.53 11.98
N ILE A 179 1.96 8.75 13.16
CA ILE A 179 1.20 9.19 14.34
C ILE A 179 0.63 10.58 14.09
N SER A 180 1.43 11.53 13.57
CA SER A 180 0.97 12.89 13.29
C SER A 180 -0.29 12.92 12.43
N TYR A 181 -0.32 12.13 11.36
CA TYR A 181 -1.36 12.21 10.34
C TYR A 181 -2.57 11.31 10.63
N PHE A 182 -2.35 10.11 11.18
CA PHE A 182 -3.40 9.07 11.22
C PHE A 182 -3.78 8.59 12.62
N ALA A 183 -3.05 8.95 13.68
CA ALA A 183 -3.48 8.54 15.02
C ALA A 183 -4.78 9.23 15.43
N ASP A 184 -5.70 8.47 16.00
CA ASP A 184 -6.66 8.96 16.98
C ASP A 184 -6.48 8.12 18.25
N GLU A 185 -7.19 8.46 19.32
CA GLU A 185 -7.06 7.76 20.60
C GLU A 185 -7.34 6.25 20.46
N GLU A 186 -8.36 5.91 19.67
CA GLU A 186 -8.84 4.54 19.55
C GLU A 186 -7.93 3.68 18.66
N GLY A 187 -7.51 4.21 17.52
CA GLY A 187 -6.62 3.60 16.55
C GLY A 187 -5.21 3.42 17.11
N PHE A 188 -4.67 4.43 17.82
CA PHE A 188 -3.35 4.31 18.43
C PHE A 188 -3.33 3.27 19.56
N ARG A 189 -4.37 3.24 20.40
CA ARG A 189 -4.54 2.17 21.41
C ARG A 189 -4.68 0.78 20.76
N GLY A 190 -5.39 0.69 19.63
CA GLY A 190 -5.50 -0.53 18.84
C GLY A 190 -4.15 -1.00 18.30
N LEU A 191 -3.34 -0.09 17.76
CA LEU A 191 -1.96 -0.36 17.33
C LEU A 191 -1.11 -0.90 18.47
N LEU A 192 -1.10 -0.24 19.64
CA LEU A 192 -0.35 -0.69 20.81
C LEU A 192 -0.77 -2.09 21.25
N LYS A 193 -2.09 -2.37 21.28
CA LYS A 193 -2.62 -3.71 21.58
C LYS A 193 -2.17 -4.75 20.56
N HIS A 194 -2.12 -4.39 19.29
CA HIS A 194 -1.69 -5.27 18.21
C HIS A 194 -0.19 -5.57 18.26
N VAL A 195 0.64 -4.57 18.58
CA VAL A 195 2.09 -4.68 18.75
C VAL A 195 2.46 -5.50 20.00
N GLY A 196 1.76 -5.28 21.11
CA GLY A 196 1.95 -5.97 22.39
C GLY A 196 3.10 -5.39 23.24
N GLN A 197 2.94 -5.40 24.57
CA GLN A 197 3.88 -4.77 25.52
C GLN A 197 5.29 -5.37 25.51
N GLU A 198 5.42 -6.66 25.20
CA GLU A 198 6.70 -7.36 25.12
C GLU A 198 7.51 -6.97 23.87
N ASN A 199 6.90 -6.29 22.91
CA ASN A 199 7.59 -5.86 21.69
C ASN A 199 8.42 -4.60 21.97
N PRO A 200 9.73 -4.56 21.61
CA PRO A 200 10.58 -3.38 21.83
C PRO A 200 10.07 -2.07 21.20
N PHE A 201 9.19 -2.13 20.19
CA PHE A 201 8.58 -0.96 19.58
C PHE A 201 7.39 -0.40 20.37
N PHE A 202 6.86 -1.12 21.37
CA PHE A 202 5.73 -0.64 22.17
C PHE A 202 6.05 0.69 22.85
N ASP A 203 7.15 0.74 23.61
CA ASP A 203 7.59 1.96 24.30
C ASP A 203 8.04 3.05 23.32
N ARG A 204 8.61 2.66 22.17
CA ARG A 204 9.00 3.61 21.10
C ARG A 204 7.78 4.32 20.52
N LEU A 205 6.68 3.59 20.28
CA LEU A 205 5.43 4.18 19.80
C LEU A 205 4.86 5.16 20.83
N ILE A 206 4.88 4.81 22.13
CA ILE A 206 4.46 5.71 23.21
C ILE A 206 5.33 6.97 23.25
N ALA A 207 6.66 6.81 23.18
CA ALA A 207 7.59 7.93 23.18
C ALA A 207 7.34 8.87 21.98
N LEU A 208 7.11 8.31 20.79
CA LEU A 208 6.76 9.08 19.60
C LEU A 208 5.44 9.86 19.78
N ALA A 209 4.42 9.24 20.37
CA ALA A 209 3.15 9.91 20.65
C ALA A 209 3.27 10.99 21.74
N GLY A 210 4.22 10.83 22.67
CA GLY A 210 4.53 11.83 23.70
C GLY A 210 5.39 13.00 23.21
N ASP A 211 6.01 12.92 22.03
CA ASP A 211 6.84 14.00 21.46
C ASP A 211 6.02 15.12 20.77
N PHE A 212 4.69 15.07 20.85
CA PHE A 212 3.83 16.16 20.38
C PHE A 212 3.46 17.09 21.53
N ASP A 213 3.60 18.40 21.32
CA ASP A 213 3.30 19.43 22.30
C ASP A 213 2.75 20.70 21.60
N ALA A 214 2.69 21.83 22.31
CA ALA A 214 2.18 23.09 21.78
C ALA A 214 3.01 23.66 20.61
N GLU A 215 4.28 23.28 20.49
CA GLU A 215 5.21 23.72 19.45
C GLU A 215 5.29 22.68 18.32
N LYS A 216 5.23 21.40 18.68
CA LYS A 216 5.29 20.24 17.77
C LYS A 216 3.92 19.64 17.55
N LEU A 217 3.01 20.42 16.95
CA LEU A 217 1.63 19.99 16.73
C LEU A 217 1.52 18.80 15.76
N ARG A 218 0.55 17.93 16.04
CA ARG A 218 0.06 16.95 15.07
C ARG A 218 -0.59 17.65 13.88
N LYS A 219 -0.57 17.00 12.72
CA LYS A 219 -1.23 17.48 11.49
C LYS A 219 -2.20 16.44 10.92
N PRO A 220 -3.30 16.11 11.64
CA PRO A 220 -4.18 15.02 11.24
C PRO A 220 -4.67 15.14 9.79
N PHE A 221 -4.59 14.06 9.02
CA PHE A 221 -4.98 14.03 7.61
C PHE A 221 -6.46 14.40 7.42
N ALA A 222 -7.32 14.05 8.37
CA ALA A 222 -8.73 14.42 8.39
C ALA A 222 -8.97 15.94 8.35
N LEU A 223 -7.99 16.75 8.78
CA LEU A 223 -8.07 18.22 8.80
C LEU A 223 -7.42 18.89 7.58
N TRP A 224 -6.95 18.13 6.58
CA TRP A 224 -6.35 18.69 5.37
C TRP A 224 -7.43 19.19 4.43
N HIS A 225 -7.99 20.38 4.70
CA HIS A 225 -9.17 20.92 4.00
C HIS A 225 -8.99 21.11 2.48
N TYR A 226 -7.75 21.18 1.99
CA TYR A 226 -7.43 21.27 0.57
C TYR A 226 -7.58 19.93 -0.18
N VAL A 227 -7.72 18.81 0.54
CA VAL A 227 -7.94 17.48 -0.01
C VAL A 227 -9.45 17.26 -0.22
N ASP A 228 -9.85 16.44 -1.20
CA ASP A 228 -11.26 16.06 -1.35
C ASP A 228 -11.82 15.38 -0.09
N ALA A 229 -13.04 15.73 0.32
CA ALA A 229 -13.63 15.22 1.55
C ALA A 229 -13.92 13.71 1.48
N GLY A 230 -14.40 13.21 0.33
CA GLY A 230 -14.62 11.78 0.11
C GLY A 230 -13.31 10.99 0.11
N PHE A 231 -12.25 11.57 -0.44
CA PHE A 231 -10.91 10.98 -0.40
C PHE A 231 -10.36 10.94 1.03
N ARG A 232 -10.54 12.00 1.81
CA ARG A 232 -10.14 12.02 3.23
C ARG A 232 -10.82 10.91 4.04
N ASP A 233 -12.12 10.72 3.82
CA ASP A 233 -12.90 9.68 4.49
C ASP A 233 -12.43 8.26 4.09
N LEU A 234 -12.22 8.01 2.79
CA LEU A 234 -11.67 6.74 2.30
C LEU A 234 -10.31 6.44 2.92
N VAL A 235 -9.37 7.39 2.85
CA VAL A 235 -8.02 7.23 3.40
C VAL A 235 -8.06 7.03 4.91
N GLY A 236 -8.91 7.75 5.65
CA GLY A 236 -9.06 7.57 7.09
C GLY A 236 -9.48 6.15 7.48
N LYS A 237 -10.34 5.52 6.68
CA LYS A 237 -10.75 4.11 6.87
C LYS A 237 -9.65 3.11 6.51
N MET A 238 -8.84 3.40 5.49
CA MET A 238 -7.75 2.51 5.06
C MET A 238 -6.49 2.65 5.93
N ALA A 239 -6.18 3.86 6.40
CA ALA A 239 -4.99 4.21 7.16
C ALA A 239 -5.21 4.25 8.69
N ASN A 240 -6.27 3.60 9.20
CA ASN A 240 -6.49 3.50 10.64
C ASN A 240 -5.27 2.83 11.31
N LEU A 241 -4.78 3.38 12.43
CA LEU A 241 -3.63 2.79 13.11
C LEU A 241 -3.93 1.42 13.73
N ASP A 242 -5.18 1.11 14.07
CA ASP A 242 -5.60 -0.24 14.45
C ASP A 242 -5.81 -1.07 13.18
N PRO A 243 -4.95 -2.08 12.89
CA PRO A 243 -5.10 -2.89 11.68
C PRO A 243 -6.47 -3.57 11.59
N LYS A 244 -7.11 -3.89 12.73
CA LYS A 244 -8.41 -4.57 12.75
C LYS A 244 -9.59 -3.68 12.37
N LYS A 245 -9.39 -2.37 12.31
CA LYS A 245 -10.41 -1.39 11.92
C LYS A 245 -10.28 -0.91 10.49
N ARG A 246 -9.22 -1.32 9.80
CA ARG A 246 -9.05 -0.98 8.40
C ARG A 246 -10.10 -1.72 7.59
N ILE A 247 -10.75 -0.98 6.70
CA ILE A 247 -11.59 -1.59 5.68
C ILE A 247 -10.74 -2.49 4.78
N THR A 248 -11.34 -3.52 4.20
CA THR A 248 -10.73 -4.40 3.21
C THR A 248 -10.64 -3.72 1.84
N ALA A 249 -9.88 -4.31 0.90
CA ALA A 249 -9.83 -3.82 -0.48
C ALA A 249 -11.23 -3.83 -1.14
N THR A 250 -12.01 -4.87 -0.88
CA THR A 250 -13.39 -5.01 -1.37
C THR A 250 -14.30 -3.90 -0.83
N GLU A 251 -14.24 -3.61 0.47
CA GLU A 251 -15.02 -2.53 1.08
C GLU A 251 -14.55 -1.14 0.59
N ALA A 252 -13.24 -0.96 0.40
CA ALA A 252 -12.69 0.27 -0.15
C ALA A 252 -13.16 0.51 -1.60
N LEU A 253 -13.29 -0.52 -2.44
CA LEU A 253 -13.85 -0.40 -3.79
C LEU A 253 -15.32 0.03 -3.80
N GLN A 254 -16.08 -0.34 -2.77
CA GLN A 254 -17.49 0.04 -2.60
C GLN A 254 -17.67 1.46 -2.06
N HIS A 255 -16.57 2.14 -1.69
CA HIS A 255 -16.65 3.48 -1.14
C HIS A 255 -17.21 4.48 -2.16
N PRO A 256 -18.05 5.46 -1.75
CA PRO A 256 -18.63 6.47 -2.66
C PRO A 256 -17.59 7.25 -3.46
N TRP A 257 -16.36 7.35 -2.96
CA TRP A 257 -15.25 7.99 -3.67
C TRP A 257 -14.83 7.28 -4.98
N PHE A 258 -15.20 6.02 -5.18
CA PHE A 258 -15.00 5.30 -6.45
C PHE A 258 -16.28 5.13 -7.28
N GLN A 259 -17.40 5.72 -6.85
CA GLN A 259 -18.66 5.69 -7.59
C GLN A 259 -18.51 6.43 -8.93
N GLY A 260 -18.96 5.79 -10.02
CA GLY A 260 -18.88 6.32 -11.38
C GLY A 260 -17.48 6.34 -12.01
N VAL A 261 -16.46 5.84 -11.31
CA VAL A 261 -15.09 5.73 -11.83
C VAL A 261 -14.93 4.40 -12.58
N ALA A 262 -14.40 4.42 -13.79
CA ALA A 262 -14.09 3.21 -14.56
C ALA A 262 -12.73 2.63 -14.13
N THR A 263 -12.60 1.31 -14.17
CA THR A 263 -11.31 0.60 -14.09
C THR A 263 -10.62 0.64 -15.45
N ILE A 264 -9.31 0.79 -15.44
CA ILE A 264 -8.48 0.84 -16.65
C ILE A 264 -8.19 -0.58 -17.10
N GLY A 265 -8.27 -0.84 -18.41
CA GLY A 265 -8.02 -2.17 -18.97
C GLY A 265 -9.22 -3.11 -18.94
N GLU A 266 -10.38 -2.71 -18.42
CA GLU A 266 -11.63 -3.38 -18.76
C GLU A 266 -11.93 -3.12 -20.23
N SER A 267 -11.59 -4.08 -21.09
CA SER A 267 -12.28 -4.20 -22.36
C SER A 267 -13.76 -4.33 -22.04
N THR A 268 -14.57 -3.35 -22.41
CA THR A 268 -15.97 -3.60 -22.75
C THR A 268 -15.96 -4.48 -24.00
N GLY A 269 -15.58 -5.75 -23.83
CA GLY A 269 -15.88 -6.77 -24.80
C GLY A 269 -17.40 -6.82 -24.95
N PRO A 270 -17.95 -6.94 -26.17
CA PRO A 270 -19.38 -6.80 -26.42
C PRO A 270 -20.29 -7.81 -25.71
N ASN A 271 -19.78 -8.73 -24.89
CA ASN A 271 -20.57 -9.71 -24.17
C ASN A 271 -20.14 -9.77 -22.70
N GLY A 272 -20.71 -8.90 -21.88
CA GLY A 272 -20.72 -9.09 -20.44
C GLY A 272 -21.64 -10.25 -20.08
N VAL A 273 -21.07 -11.32 -19.50
CA VAL A 273 -21.77 -12.18 -18.55
C VAL A 273 -20.74 -12.59 -17.50
N VAL A 274 -21.11 -12.33 -16.24
CA VAL A 274 -20.44 -12.70 -14.99
C VAL A 274 -20.13 -14.19 -14.93
#